data_AF-A0A7Y4VE71-F1
#
_entry.id   AF-A0A7Y4VE71-F1
#
_cell.length_a   1.000
_cell.length_b   1.000
_cell.length_c   1.000
_cell.angle_alpha   90.00
_cell.angle_beta   90.00
_cell.angle_gamma   90.00
#
_symmetry.space_group_name_H-M   'P 1'
#
loop_
_entity.id
_entity.type
_entity.pdbx_description
1 polymer ?
#
loop_
_entity_poly.entity_id
_entity_poly.type
_entity_poly.pdbx_seq_one_letter_code
_entity_poly.pdbx_strand_id
1 'polypeptide(L)'
;MIALFADKVEMQNRLFAELSRMFGQEVPLYDKSLLVNRECNKTVCALLGQLHVGFSLSDEQLDRTSGERHGAIRIGKPSEYRLMGRFFAAFGMEPHNFYDMANVGAKSQPIIATAFRSKLNPDHRIFCSLLLTDYFDAPTKARIEGLLATREVFSDKTKQLLDKNERQDGLNWDDANALIAEAVNRIFKWTGQARDHQLYQDLCTAGFKIAADIACFESHHLNHLTPNTFCMDLYTAAMKFCLGELDEATFRSRAETSLGRLMKRADRDWMRLHFKHLDRAEIDACKAGQVIMYVVAQLVEKLTRRLQEADLALSKLNHSGFKDFTEGPSEDTPILLRQDAYKALTEPVTFRNADGSVVDTVHTARFGEIEQRFYATTPKGRELYDRCLAEADAAKERNPSLSKTDFAAYEEMYAKPFAPFPKKLTALLERNLVYGRYLPTAKGLAAKGKIDTTDINELVRLGYVDCEGLRYEDFLPVSAAGIFASNLNQYGTKSTAAQKPVYTQAMLEEILGKNIVDANVIYRGLQAESFWKVYSELGLLDKISRAERSQLEQASAAYKSK
;
A
#
# COMPACT_ATOMS: atom_id res chain seq x y z
N MET A 1 -37.60 17.65 -1.21
CA MET A 1 -36.61 17.03 -0.30
C MET A 1 -35.28 17.05 -1.00
N ILE A 2 -34.24 17.64 -0.41
CA ILE A 2 -32.86 17.49 -0.91
C ILE A 2 -32.53 16.00 -0.77
N ALA A 3 -32.20 15.33 -1.86
CA ALA A 3 -31.81 13.92 -1.79
C ALA A 3 -30.54 13.82 -0.95
N LEU A 4 -30.58 13.02 0.13
CA LEU A 4 -29.42 12.79 0.97
C LEU A 4 -28.49 11.84 0.21
N PHE A 5 -27.39 12.36 -0.33
CA PHE A 5 -26.36 11.52 -0.94
C PHE A 5 -25.57 10.79 0.14
N ALA A 6 -25.08 9.59 -0.21
CA ALA A 6 -24.17 8.83 0.61
C ALA A 6 -22.81 9.55 0.68
N ASP A 7 -22.17 9.52 1.86
CA ASP A 7 -20.83 10.06 2.01
C ASP A 7 -19.82 9.19 1.23
N LYS A 8 -18.96 9.83 0.43
CA LYS A 8 -18.03 9.13 -0.46
C LYS A 8 -17.00 8.29 0.32
N VAL A 9 -16.61 8.72 1.53
CA VAL A 9 -15.69 7.97 2.40
C VAL A 9 -16.39 6.77 3.03
N GLU A 10 -17.64 6.93 3.49
CA GLU A 10 -18.45 5.80 3.95
C GLU A 10 -18.69 4.77 2.82
N MET A 11 -18.99 5.23 1.61
CA MET A 11 -19.08 4.38 0.42
C MET A 11 -17.77 3.65 0.14
N GLN A 12 -16.63 4.33 0.25
CA GLN A 12 -15.30 3.74 0.07
C GLN A 12 -15.04 2.63 1.09
N ASN A 13 -15.28 2.90 2.38
CA ASN A 13 -15.10 1.91 3.44
C ASN A 13 -15.99 0.68 3.21
N ARG A 14 -17.23 0.89 2.77
CA ARG A 14 -18.15 -0.20 2.45
C ARG A 14 -17.69 -1.01 1.22
N LEU A 15 -17.22 -0.34 0.16
CA LEU A 15 -16.66 -1.02 -1.01
C LEU A 15 -15.52 -1.96 -0.61
N PHE A 16 -14.56 -1.47 0.18
CA PHE A 16 -13.39 -2.27 0.56
C PHE A 16 -13.72 -3.38 1.57
N ALA A 17 -14.70 -3.17 2.45
CA ALA A 17 -15.22 -4.25 3.29
C ALA A 17 -15.83 -5.38 2.45
N GLU A 18 -16.64 -5.04 1.44
CA GLU A 18 -17.24 -6.02 0.52
C GLU A 18 -16.20 -6.70 -0.39
N LEU A 19 -15.18 -5.96 -0.86
CA LEU A 19 -14.05 -6.53 -1.60
C LEU A 19 -13.25 -7.50 -0.74
N SER A 20 -12.99 -7.16 0.53
CA SER A 20 -12.30 -8.03 1.48
C SER A 20 -13.11 -9.30 1.75
N ARG A 21 -14.43 -9.18 1.91
CA ARG A 21 -15.32 -10.32 2.10
C ARG A 21 -15.35 -11.23 0.87
N MET A 22 -15.49 -10.65 -0.33
CA MET A 22 -15.44 -11.38 -1.60
C MET A 22 -14.10 -12.11 -1.75
N PHE A 23 -12.98 -11.40 -1.57
CA PHE A 23 -11.66 -11.97 -1.76
C PHE A 23 -11.34 -13.07 -0.73
N GLY A 24 -11.79 -12.93 0.52
CA GLY A 24 -11.67 -13.99 1.54
C GLY A 24 -12.46 -15.26 1.23
N GLN A 25 -13.62 -15.13 0.58
CA GLN A 25 -14.39 -16.27 0.09
C GLN A 25 -13.68 -16.97 -1.08
N GLU A 26 -13.05 -16.20 -1.96
CA GLU A 26 -12.34 -16.72 -3.13
C GLU A 26 -10.94 -17.27 -2.81
N VAL A 27 -10.28 -16.75 -1.77
CA VAL A 27 -8.90 -17.04 -1.40
C VAL A 27 -8.86 -17.37 0.10
N PRO A 28 -9.10 -18.62 0.53
CA PRO A 28 -9.13 -18.98 1.96
C PRO A 28 -7.86 -18.62 2.73
N LEU A 29 -6.69 -18.64 2.06
CA LEU A 29 -5.43 -18.23 2.67
C LEU A 29 -5.41 -16.73 3.01
N TYR A 30 -6.07 -15.89 2.21
CA TYR A 30 -6.22 -14.47 2.51
C TYR A 30 -7.04 -14.28 3.79
N ASP A 31 -8.22 -14.92 3.88
CA ASP A 31 -9.08 -14.87 5.06
C ASP A 31 -8.31 -15.27 6.34
N LYS A 32 -7.57 -16.38 6.29
CA LYS A 32 -6.75 -16.83 7.42
C LYS A 32 -5.57 -15.91 7.71
N SER A 33 -4.97 -15.30 6.70
CA SER A 33 -3.90 -14.31 6.90
C SER A 33 -4.39 -13.06 7.64
N LEU A 34 -5.65 -12.64 7.44
CA LEU A 34 -6.26 -11.56 8.21
C LEU A 34 -6.35 -11.92 9.70
N LEU A 35 -6.70 -13.15 10.01
CA LEU A 35 -6.78 -13.64 11.38
C LEU A 35 -5.40 -13.70 12.04
N VAL A 36 -4.37 -14.22 11.33
CA VAL A 36 -2.98 -14.18 11.81
C VAL A 36 -2.54 -12.74 12.09
N ASN A 37 -2.79 -11.81 11.17
CA ASN A 37 -2.45 -10.40 11.33
C ASN A 37 -3.16 -9.79 12.55
N ARG A 38 -4.44 -10.11 12.74
CA ARG A 38 -5.21 -9.64 13.89
C ARG A 38 -4.59 -10.10 15.21
N GLU A 39 -4.20 -11.37 15.34
CA GLU A 39 -3.55 -11.88 16.56
C GLU A 39 -2.15 -11.29 16.79
N CYS A 40 -1.40 -11.03 15.71
CA CYS A 40 -0.13 -10.30 15.78
C CYS A 40 -0.36 -8.85 16.27
N ASN A 41 -1.34 -8.15 15.72
CA ASN A 41 -1.68 -6.78 16.12
C ASN A 41 -2.20 -6.70 17.55
N LYS A 42 -2.97 -7.70 18.02
CA LYS A 42 -3.36 -7.85 19.44
C LYS A 42 -2.13 -8.00 20.34
N THR A 43 -1.18 -8.83 19.94
CA THR A 43 0.08 -9.03 20.66
C THR A 43 0.89 -7.73 20.73
N VAL A 44 0.97 -6.98 19.63
CA VAL A 44 1.60 -5.66 19.60
C VAL A 44 0.88 -4.69 20.53
N CYS A 45 -0.45 -4.58 20.46
CA CYS A 45 -1.21 -3.68 21.34
C CYS A 45 -1.05 -4.05 22.83
N ALA A 46 -0.97 -5.34 23.16
CA ALA A 46 -0.69 -5.79 24.51
C ALA A 46 0.71 -5.33 24.99
N LEU A 47 1.74 -5.43 24.14
CA LEU A 47 3.07 -4.87 24.44
C LEU A 47 3.01 -3.36 24.64
N LEU A 48 2.31 -2.64 23.76
CA LEU A 48 2.17 -1.19 23.83
C LEU A 48 1.44 -0.73 25.09
N GLY A 49 0.43 -1.46 25.56
CA GLY A 49 -0.26 -1.17 26.83
C GLY A 49 0.66 -1.30 28.05
N GLN A 50 1.75 -2.07 27.94
CA GLN A 50 2.80 -2.15 28.97
C GLN A 50 3.83 -1.02 28.83
N LEU A 51 4.12 -0.56 27.60
CA LEU A 51 5.07 0.54 27.34
C LEU A 51 4.47 1.92 27.62
N HIS A 52 3.18 2.07 27.35
CA HIS A 52 2.41 3.31 27.45
C HIS A 52 1.22 3.04 28.37
N VAL A 53 1.47 3.05 29.68
CA VAL A 53 0.46 2.73 30.70
C VAL A 53 -0.73 3.70 30.55
N GLY A 54 -1.90 3.13 30.31
CA GLY A 54 -3.13 3.84 29.96
C GLY A 54 -3.58 3.60 28.52
N PHE A 55 -2.70 3.12 27.65
CA PHE A 55 -3.06 2.72 26.28
C PHE A 55 -3.79 1.37 26.26
N SER A 56 -4.93 1.35 25.60
CA SER A 56 -5.65 0.14 25.20
C SER A 56 -6.49 0.44 23.96
N LEU A 57 -6.81 -0.59 23.20
CA LEU A 57 -7.77 -0.53 22.11
C LEU A 57 -8.85 -1.60 22.33
N SER A 58 -10.09 -1.24 22.05
CA SER A 58 -11.15 -2.24 21.83
C SER A 58 -10.86 -3.05 20.56
N ASP A 59 -11.50 -4.22 20.44
CA ASP A 59 -11.44 -5.03 19.23
C ASP A 59 -11.94 -4.25 18.00
N GLU A 60 -12.96 -3.40 18.16
CA GLU A 60 -13.50 -2.54 17.08
C GLU A 60 -12.48 -1.48 16.63
N GLN A 61 -11.79 -0.83 17.56
CA GLN A 61 -10.72 0.14 17.22
C GLN A 61 -9.53 -0.54 16.55
N LEU A 62 -9.17 -1.75 16.99
CA LEU A 62 -8.12 -2.55 16.39
C LEU A 62 -8.49 -2.94 14.94
N ASP A 63 -9.70 -3.43 14.74
CA ASP A 63 -10.20 -3.86 13.43
C ASP A 63 -10.34 -2.67 12.48
N ARG A 64 -10.72 -1.48 12.99
CA ARG A 64 -10.70 -0.23 12.21
C ARG A 64 -9.29 0.19 11.82
N THR A 65 -8.34 0.18 12.77
CA THR A 65 -6.95 0.65 12.53
C THR A 65 -6.20 -0.27 11.56
N SER A 66 -6.39 -1.58 11.71
CA SER A 66 -5.83 -2.59 10.80
C SER A 66 -6.72 -2.86 9.59
N GLY A 67 -7.88 -2.20 9.48
CA GLY A 67 -8.89 -2.34 8.44
C GLY A 67 -8.52 -1.67 7.12
N GLU A 68 -7.48 -0.84 7.12
CA GLU A 68 -6.91 -0.25 5.91
C GLU A 68 -6.54 -1.34 4.89
N ARG A 69 -6.82 -1.08 3.61
CA ARG A 69 -6.55 -2.04 2.53
C ARG A 69 -5.98 -1.35 1.32
N HIS A 70 -5.11 -2.03 0.60
CA HIS A 70 -4.93 -1.71 -0.80
C HIS A 70 -5.20 -2.90 -1.70
N GLY A 71 -5.77 -2.68 -2.88
CA GLY A 71 -5.94 -3.70 -3.90
C GLY A 71 -5.11 -3.39 -5.13
N ALA A 72 -4.92 -4.39 -5.99
CA ALA A 72 -4.35 -4.19 -7.32
C ALA A 72 -5.22 -4.82 -8.41
N ILE A 73 -5.44 -4.08 -9.49
CA ILE A 73 -6.20 -4.50 -10.67
C ILE A 73 -5.44 -4.19 -11.95
N ARG A 74 -5.76 -4.93 -13.01
CA ARG A 74 -5.12 -4.81 -14.32
C ARG A 74 -6.20 -4.70 -15.40
N ILE A 75 -6.03 -3.72 -16.28
CA ILE A 75 -7.03 -3.32 -17.27
C ILE A 75 -6.45 -3.52 -18.67
N GLY A 76 -7.28 -4.02 -19.59
CA GLY A 76 -6.83 -4.35 -20.95
C GLY A 76 -7.05 -3.24 -21.98
N LYS A 77 -8.09 -2.39 -21.79
CA LYS A 77 -8.46 -1.37 -22.77
C LYS A 77 -8.43 0.04 -22.17
N PRO A 78 -8.00 1.06 -22.94
CA PRO A 78 -8.13 2.47 -22.53
C PRO A 78 -9.57 2.87 -22.16
N SER A 79 -10.57 2.37 -22.89
CA SER A 79 -11.98 2.66 -22.60
C SER A 79 -12.46 2.08 -21.26
N GLU A 80 -11.98 0.88 -20.89
CA GLU A 80 -12.22 0.29 -19.57
C GLU A 80 -11.51 1.09 -18.48
N TYR A 81 -10.29 1.56 -18.74
CA TYR A 81 -9.50 2.35 -17.78
C TYR A 81 -10.17 3.69 -17.47
N ARG A 82 -10.76 4.34 -18.49
CA ARG A 82 -11.58 5.54 -18.32
C ARG A 82 -12.79 5.27 -17.42
N LEU A 83 -13.49 4.15 -17.62
CA LEU A 83 -14.61 3.77 -16.75
C LEU A 83 -14.16 3.49 -15.31
N MET A 84 -12.96 2.94 -15.11
CA MET A 84 -12.35 2.81 -13.77
C MET A 84 -12.06 4.15 -13.11
N GLY A 85 -11.54 5.13 -13.84
CA GLY A 85 -11.37 6.49 -13.33
C GLY A 85 -12.69 7.10 -12.85
N ARG A 86 -13.78 6.89 -13.60
CA ARG A 86 -15.14 7.34 -13.23
C ARG A 86 -15.69 6.57 -12.03
N PHE A 87 -15.49 5.25 -12.00
CA PHE A 87 -15.92 4.38 -10.90
C PHE A 87 -15.28 4.80 -9.58
N PHE A 88 -13.95 4.90 -9.51
CA PHE A 88 -13.26 5.29 -8.28
C PHE A 88 -13.56 6.72 -7.84
N ALA A 89 -13.83 7.63 -8.79
CA ALA A 89 -14.29 8.98 -8.46
C ALA A 89 -15.64 9.01 -7.72
N ALA A 90 -16.54 8.04 -7.94
CA ALA A 90 -17.78 7.90 -7.18
C ALA A 90 -17.52 7.60 -5.68
N PHE A 91 -16.36 7.05 -5.35
CA PHE A 91 -15.90 6.74 -3.99
C PHE A 91 -14.91 7.77 -3.44
N GLY A 92 -14.81 8.96 -4.06
CA GLY A 92 -13.90 10.02 -3.60
C GLY A 92 -12.42 9.71 -3.81
N MET A 93 -12.10 8.79 -4.72
CA MET A 93 -10.73 8.37 -5.01
C MET A 93 -10.25 9.01 -6.33
N GLU A 94 -9.06 9.60 -6.29
CA GLU A 94 -8.39 10.29 -7.39
C GLU A 94 -7.14 9.51 -7.82
N PRO A 95 -6.65 9.65 -9.07
CA PRO A 95 -5.43 8.99 -9.50
C PRO A 95 -4.19 9.73 -8.96
N HIS A 96 -3.32 9.04 -8.25
CA HIS A 96 -2.08 9.55 -7.68
C HIS A 96 -0.85 8.84 -8.24
N ASN A 97 0.14 9.64 -8.63
CA ASN A 97 1.41 9.26 -9.24
C ASN A 97 1.27 8.45 -10.55
N PHE A 98 2.27 8.59 -11.42
CA PHE A 98 2.41 7.80 -12.63
C PHE A 98 3.51 6.75 -12.44
N TYR A 99 3.21 5.51 -12.80
CA TYR A 99 4.12 4.38 -12.69
C TYR A 99 4.36 3.78 -14.08
N ASP A 100 5.51 4.06 -14.69
CA ASP A 100 5.95 3.42 -15.93
C ASP A 100 6.66 2.10 -15.62
N MET A 101 5.89 1.01 -15.61
CA MET A 101 6.44 -0.32 -15.35
C MET A 101 7.10 -0.92 -16.59
N ALA A 102 6.96 -0.31 -17.76
CA ALA A 102 7.67 -0.72 -18.97
C ALA A 102 9.15 -0.29 -18.97
N ASN A 103 9.56 0.49 -17.97
CA ASN A 103 10.89 1.06 -17.88
C ASN A 103 11.54 0.97 -16.49
N VAL A 104 11.41 -0.18 -15.82
CA VAL A 104 12.00 -0.45 -14.49
C VAL A 104 13.16 -1.46 -14.55
N GLY A 105 13.92 -1.44 -15.65
CA GLY A 105 15.09 -2.30 -15.86
C GLY A 105 14.71 -3.78 -15.96
N ALA A 106 15.43 -4.64 -15.22
CA ALA A 106 15.25 -6.10 -15.23
C ALA A 106 13.88 -6.58 -14.70
N LYS A 107 13.03 -5.67 -14.20
CA LYS A 107 11.67 -5.98 -13.72
C LYS A 107 10.58 -5.46 -14.67
N SER A 108 10.95 -4.99 -15.86
CA SER A 108 10.01 -4.33 -16.78
C SER A 108 8.86 -5.23 -17.24
N GLN A 109 7.67 -4.66 -17.29
CA GLN A 109 6.39 -5.27 -17.66
C GLN A 109 5.65 -4.36 -18.66
N PRO A 110 4.85 -4.90 -19.60
CA PRO A 110 4.14 -4.10 -20.62
C PRO A 110 2.92 -3.37 -20.05
N ILE A 111 3.06 -2.65 -18.93
CA ILE A 111 1.98 -1.92 -18.26
C ILE A 111 2.43 -0.55 -17.78
N ILE A 112 1.50 0.40 -17.75
CA ILE A 112 1.60 1.65 -16.98
C ILE A 112 0.52 1.65 -15.89
N ALA A 113 0.68 2.44 -14.83
CA ALA A 113 -0.29 2.46 -13.75
C ALA A 113 -0.40 3.81 -13.03
N THR A 114 -1.47 3.94 -12.24
CA THR A 114 -1.67 4.97 -11.22
C THR A 114 -2.31 4.34 -9.98
N ALA A 115 -2.27 5.06 -8.85
CA ALA A 115 -2.92 4.64 -7.62
C ALA A 115 -4.19 5.46 -7.36
N PHE A 116 -5.36 4.83 -7.38
CA PHE A 116 -6.60 5.47 -6.95
C PHE A 116 -6.67 5.49 -5.43
N ARG A 117 -6.84 6.67 -4.82
CA ARG A 117 -7.01 6.82 -3.37
C ARG A 117 -7.65 8.15 -3.02
N SER A 118 -8.13 8.27 -1.80
CA SER A 118 -8.54 9.57 -1.26
C SER A 118 -7.32 10.50 -1.18
N LYS A 119 -7.54 11.78 -1.46
CA LYS A 119 -6.46 12.77 -1.50
C LYS A 119 -5.75 12.90 -0.16
N LEU A 120 -6.52 12.91 0.94
CA LEU A 120 -6.07 13.04 2.31
C LEU A 120 -6.47 11.81 3.14
N ASN A 121 -5.60 11.39 4.05
CA ASN A 121 -5.82 10.29 5.01
C ASN A 121 -6.50 9.04 4.40
N PRO A 122 -6.00 8.49 3.28
CA PRO A 122 -6.63 7.35 2.63
C PRO A 122 -6.49 6.07 3.46
N ASP A 123 -7.62 5.54 3.92
CA ASP A 123 -7.67 4.19 4.50
C ASP A 123 -7.55 3.11 3.41
N HIS A 124 -8.02 3.45 2.21
CA HIS A 124 -8.14 2.51 1.11
C HIS A 124 -7.58 3.02 -0.23
N ARG A 125 -6.93 2.13 -0.98
CA ARG A 125 -6.20 2.46 -2.22
C ARG A 125 -6.30 1.34 -3.26
N ILE A 126 -6.32 1.65 -4.55
CA ILE A 126 -6.21 0.65 -5.63
C ILE A 126 -5.07 1.02 -6.57
N PHE A 127 -4.09 0.14 -6.70
CA PHE A 127 -3.10 0.20 -7.77
C PHE A 127 -3.74 -0.32 -9.08
N CYS A 128 -3.94 0.55 -10.05
CA CYS A 128 -4.65 0.24 -11.30
C CYS A 128 -3.73 0.37 -12.50
N SER A 129 -3.48 -0.75 -13.18
CA SER A 129 -2.57 -0.82 -14.32
C SER A 129 -3.30 -1.01 -15.66
N LEU A 130 -2.70 -0.54 -16.75
CA LEU A 130 -3.19 -0.65 -18.11
C LEU A 130 -2.16 -1.39 -18.97
N LEU A 131 -2.61 -2.43 -19.69
CA LEU A 131 -1.81 -3.16 -20.68
C LEU A 131 -1.47 -2.27 -21.89
N LEU A 132 -0.23 -2.36 -22.31
CA LEU A 132 0.32 -1.62 -23.44
C LEU A 132 0.42 -2.55 -24.66
N THR A 133 -0.62 -2.57 -25.49
CA THR A 133 -0.73 -3.51 -26.61
C THR A 133 0.27 -3.22 -27.74
N ASP A 134 0.74 -1.98 -27.84
CA ASP A 134 1.82 -1.54 -28.72
C ASP A 134 3.22 -1.95 -28.25
N TYR A 135 3.35 -2.59 -27.08
CA TYR A 135 4.58 -3.26 -26.64
C TYR A 135 4.89 -4.54 -27.45
N PHE A 136 3.89 -5.06 -28.17
CA PHE A 136 3.95 -6.30 -28.91
C PHE A 136 4.12 -6.08 -30.43
N ASP A 137 4.67 -7.07 -31.13
CA ASP A 137 4.67 -7.14 -32.59
C ASP A 137 3.24 -7.08 -33.16
N ALA A 138 3.11 -6.63 -34.41
CA ALA A 138 1.81 -6.36 -35.01
C ALA A 138 0.83 -7.55 -34.99
N PRO A 139 1.25 -8.81 -35.30
CA PRO A 139 0.38 -9.97 -35.17
C PRO A 139 -0.12 -10.22 -33.73
N THR A 140 0.78 -10.17 -32.76
CA THR A 140 0.43 -10.39 -31.34
C THR A 140 -0.49 -9.29 -30.83
N LYS A 141 -0.19 -8.03 -31.14
CA LYS A 141 -1.03 -6.87 -30.85
C LYS A 141 -2.45 -7.06 -31.39
N ALA A 142 -2.60 -7.43 -32.66
CA ALA A 142 -3.90 -7.61 -33.29
C ALA A 142 -4.74 -8.71 -32.61
N ARG A 143 -4.10 -9.81 -32.19
CA ARG A 143 -4.79 -10.89 -31.43
C ARG A 143 -5.27 -10.42 -30.07
N ILE A 144 -4.41 -9.73 -29.31
CA ILE A 144 -4.76 -9.17 -27.99
C ILE A 144 -5.93 -8.18 -28.13
N GLU A 145 -5.81 -7.22 -29.06
CA GLU A 145 -6.84 -6.19 -29.25
C GLU A 145 -8.16 -6.78 -29.77
N GLY A 146 -8.11 -7.75 -30.69
CA GLY A 146 -9.30 -8.45 -31.17
C GLY A 146 -10.05 -9.20 -30.06
N LEU A 147 -9.32 -9.90 -29.18
CA LEU A 147 -9.91 -10.59 -28.04
C LEU A 147 -10.50 -9.60 -27.02
N LEU A 148 -9.77 -8.53 -26.71
CA LEU A 148 -10.22 -7.50 -25.77
C LEU A 148 -11.44 -6.73 -26.31
N ALA A 149 -11.55 -6.50 -27.61
CA ALA A 149 -12.67 -5.78 -28.22
C ALA A 149 -14.03 -6.42 -27.89
N THR A 150 -14.08 -7.75 -27.80
CA THR A 150 -15.30 -8.52 -27.49
C THR A 150 -15.65 -8.56 -25.99
N ARG A 151 -14.79 -8.05 -25.10
CA ARG A 151 -14.98 -8.10 -23.64
C ARG A 151 -15.88 -6.98 -23.12
N GLU A 152 -16.83 -7.33 -22.27
CA GLU A 152 -17.71 -6.40 -21.55
C GLU A 152 -17.67 -6.60 -20.02
N VAL A 153 -16.73 -5.92 -19.37
CA VAL A 153 -16.62 -5.98 -17.90
C VAL A 153 -17.72 -5.16 -17.21
N PHE A 154 -17.99 -3.95 -17.69
CA PHE A 154 -18.98 -3.05 -17.12
C PHE A 154 -20.37 -3.28 -17.69
N SER A 155 -21.34 -3.57 -16.82
CA SER A 155 -22.74 -3.64 -17.20
C SER A 155 -23.29 -2.27 -17.58
N ASP A 156 -24.40 -2.25 -18.34
CA ASP A 156 -25.11 -1.00 -18.63
C ASP A 156 -25.66 -0.34 -17.37
N LYS A 157 -26.03 -1.13 -16.36
CA LYS A 157 -26.42 -0.62 -15.05
C LYS A 157 -25.27 0.15 -14.40
N THR A 158 -24.04 -0.38 -14.44
CA THR A 158 -22.87 0.34 -13.93
C THR A 158 -22.69 1.67 -14.66
N LYS A 159 -22.71 1.66 -16.01
CA LYS A 159 -22.56 2.88 -16.81
C LYS A 159 -23.61 3.94 -16.44
N GLN A 160 -24.88 3.54 -16.29
CA GLN A 160 -25.97 4.42 -15.86
C GLN A 160 -25.77 5.00 -14.46
N LEU A 161 -25.26 4.20 -13.51
CA LEU A 161 -24.94 4.66 -12.15
C LEU A 161 -23.80 5.68 -12.16
N LEU A 162 -22.77 5.48 -12.99
CA LEU A 162 -21.68 6.44 -13.16
C LEU A 162 -22.18 7.75 -13.78
N ASP A 163 -22.98 7.68 -14.85
CA ASP A 163 -23.61 8.86 -15.48
C ASP A 163 -24.53 9.60 -14.49
N LYS A 164 -25.20 8.87 -13.59
CA LYS A 164 -26.03 9.46 -12.53
C LYS A 164 -25.18 10.16 -11.48
N ASN A 165 -24.13 9.50 -10.99
CA ASN A 165 -23.18 10.08 -10.03
C ASN A 165 -22.59 11.40 -10.55
N GLU A 166 -22.16 11.45 -11.81
CA GLU A 166 -21.56 12.65 -12.40
C GLU A 166 -22.58 13.79 -12.60
N ARG A 167 -23.81 13.47 -13.00
CA ARG A 167 -24.87 14.48 -13.15
C ARG A 167 -25.35 15.06 -11.83
N GLN A 168 -25.26 14.28 -10.75
CA GLN A 168 -25.81 14.63 -9.44
C GLN A 168 -24.74 15.03 -8.42
N ASP A 169 -23.46 14.84 -8.75
CA ASP A 169 -22.30 14.88 -7.82
C ASP A 169 -22.47 13.99 -6.59
N GLY A 170 -23.12 12.84 -6.76
CA GLY A 170 -23.34 11.88 -5.70
C GLY A 170 -24.35 10.80 -6.07
N LEU A 171 -24.40 9.77 -5.22
CA LEU A 171 -25.37 8.70 -5.28
C LEU A 171 -26.08 8.63 -3.92
N ASN A 172 -27.37 8.29 -3.91
CA ASN A 172 -28.00 7.86 -2.67
C ASN A 172 -27.51 6.45 -2.29
N TRP A 173 -27.86 5.97 -1.09
CA TRP A 173 -27.39 4.66 -0.62
C TRP A 173 -27.88 3.48 -1.46
N ASP A 174 -29.06 3.54 -2.08
CA ASP A 174 -29.56 2.44 -2.93
C ASP A 174 -28.71 2.30 -4.19
N ASP A 175 -28.44 3.43 -4.86
CA ASP A 175 -27.57 3.46 -6.05
C ASP A 175 -26.11 3.13 -5.70
N ALA A 176 -25.61 3.63 -4.56
CA ALA A 176 -24.27 3.32 -4.08
C ALA A 176 -24.10 1.82 -3.80
N ASN A 177 -25.08 1.20 -3.13
CA ASN A 177 -25.07 -0.24 -2.87
C ASN A 177 -25.17 -1.06 -4.17
N ALA A 178 -25.96 -0.60 -5.15
CA ALA A 178 -25.99 -1.23 -6.46
C ALA A 178 -24.63 -1.15 -7.18
N LEU A 179 -23.94 0.00 -7.10
CA LEU A 179 -22.61 0.16 -7.70
C LEU A 179 -21.56 -0.72 -7.00
N ILE A 180 -21.61 -0.82 -5.66
CA ILE A 180 -20.74 -1.73 -4.88
C ILE A 180 -21.02 -3.19 -5.26
N ALA A 181 -22.29 -3.57 -5.44
CA ALA A 181 -22.67 -4.91 -5.87
C ALA A 181 -22.12 -5.27 -7.26
N GLU A 182 -22.12 -4.33 -8.22
CA GLU A 182 -21.49 -4.52 -9.53
C GLU A 182 -19.97 -4.76 -9.39
N ALA A 183 -19.33 -4.05 -8.46
CA ALA A 183 -17.91 -4.20 -8.18
C ALA A 183 -17.55 -5.63 -7.73
N VAL A 184 -18.25 -6.15 -6.73
CA VAL A 184 -17.92 -7.44 -6.10
C VAL A 184 -18.56 -8.67 -6.76
N ASN A 185 -19.57 -8.48 -7.60
CA ASN A 185 -20.21 -9.61 -8.29
C ASN A 185 -19.75 -9.77 -9.75
N ARG A 186 -19.12 -8.75 -10.32
CA ARG A 186 -18.78 -8.73 -11.75
C ARG A 186 -17.40 -8.19 -12.05
N ILE A 187 -17.13 -6.92 -11.69
CA ILE A 187 -15.94 -6.21 -12.19
C ILE A 187 -14.66 -6.82 -11.61
N PHE A 188 -14.62 -7.00 -10.29
CA PHE A 188 -13.43 -7.43 -9.56
C PHE A 188 -13.47 -8.89 -9.11
N LYS A 189 -14.56 -9.59 -9.44
CA LYS A 189 -14.78 -10.98 -9.09
C LYS A 189 -13.92 -11.91 -9.92
N TRP A 190 -13.38 -12.96 -9.29
CA TRP A 190 -12.78 -14.07 -10.00
C TRP A 190 -13.86 -15.00 -10.56
N THR A 191 -13.83 -15.22 -11.88
CA THR A 191 -14.82 -16.09 -12.56
C THR A 191 -14.25 -17.48 -12.90
N GLY A 192 -12.92 -17.63 -12.89
CA GLY A 192 -12.25 -18.83 -13.42
C GLY A 192 -12.49 -19.05 -14.92
N GLN A 193 -13.02 -18.06 -15.64
CA GLN A 193 -13.30 -18.14 -17.07
C GLN A 193 -12.29 -17.31 -17.86
N ALA A 194 -11.70 -17.93 -18.88
CA ALA A 194 -10.78 -17.31 -19.80
C ALA A 194 -11.11 -17.68 -21.25
N ARG A 195 -10.48 -16.99 -22.19
CA ARG A 195 -10.72 -17.13 -23.64
C ARG A 195 -9.41 -17.16 -24.40
N ASP A 196 -9.43 -17.83 -25.56
CA ASP A 196 -8.28 -18.02 -26.44
C ASP A 196 -7.07 -18.66 -25.71
N HIS A 197 -7.15 -19.98 -25.48
CA HIS A 197 -6.11 -20.72 -24.79
C HIS A 197 -4.77 -20.69 -25.52
N GLN A 198 -4.78 -20.64 -26.86
CA GLN A 198 -3.54 -20.58 -27.64
C GLN A 198 -2.83 -19.24 -27.42
N LEU A 199 -3.56 -18.11 -27.45
CA LEU A 199 -2.96 -16.80 -27.13
C LEU A 199 -2.38 -16.77 -25.72
N TYR A 200 -3.09 -17.34 -24.75
CA TYR A 200 -2.61 -17.45 -23.38
C TYR A 200 -1.27 -18.20 -23.32
N GLN A 201 -1.18 -19.36 -23.99
CA GLN A 201 0.04 -20.16 -24.04
C GLN A 201 1.19 -19.43 -24.74
N ASP A 202 0.91 -18.76 -25.86
CA ASP A 202 1.90 -18.01 -26.63
C ASP A 202 2.49 -16.87 -25.79
N LEU A 203 1.64 -16.10 -25.11
CA LEU A 203 2.07 -15.02 -24.21
C LEU A 203 2.86 -15.56 -23.03
N CYS A 204 2.40 -16.63 -22.38
CA CYS A 204 3.12 -17.23 -21.25
C CYS A 204 4.50 -17.75 -21.68
N THR A 205 4.59 -18.40 -22.85
CA THR A 205 5.83 -18.95 -23.40
C THR A 205 6.82 -17.84 -23.77
N ALA A 206 6.32 -16.72 -24.30
CA ALA A 206 7.10 -15.52 -24.57
C ALA A 206 7.46 -14.72 -23.30
N GLY A 207 7.06 -15.19 -22.11
CA GLY A 207 7.37 -14.55 -20.84
C GLY A 207 6.50 -13.33 -20.54
N PHE A 208 5.29 -13.23 -21.09
CA PHE A 208 4.31 -12.17 -20.88
C PHE A 208 3.08 -12.66 -20.11
N LYS A 209 3.27 -13.32 -18.95
CA LYS A 209 2.18 -13.88 -18.16
C LYS A 209 1.18 -12.81 -17.69
N ILE A 210 1.68 -11.60 -17.38
CA ILE A 210 0.81 -10.46 -17.06
C ILE A 210 -0.11 -10.07 -18.23
N ALA A 211 0.37 -10.15 -19.47
CA ALA A 211 -0.45 -9.84 -20.63
C ALA A 211 -1.47 -10.95 -20.89
N ALA A 212 -1.09 -12.22 -20.66
CA ALA A 212 -2.00 -13.36 -20.71
C ALA A 212 -3.14 -13.22 -19.69
N ASP A 213 -2.80 -12.89 -18.44
CA ASP A 213 -3.76 -12.59 -17.36
C ASP A 213 -4.73 -11.45 -17.74
N ILE A 214 -4.22 -10.39 -18.37
CA ILE A 214 -5.06 -9.25 -18.74
C ILE A 214 -5.93 -9.52 -19.98
N ALA A 215 -5.37 -10.14 -21.02
CA ALA A 215 -6.01 -10.27 -22.32
C ALA A 215 -7.03 -11.41 -22.34
N CYS A 216 -6.72 -12.53 -21.70
CA CYS A 216 -7.50 -13.76 -21.82
C CYS A 216 -8.66 -13.85 -20.84
N PHE A 217 -8.65 -13.10 -19.74
CA PHE A 217 -9.69 -13.17 -18.70
C PHE A 217 -10.83 -12.18 -18.93
N GLU A 218 -12.03 -12.57 -18.46
CA GLU A 218 -13.28 -11.85 -18.73
C GLU A 218 -13.56 -10.69 -17.78
N SER A 219 -12.91 -10.63 -16.62
CA SER A 219 -13.09 -9.59 -15.59
C SER A 219 -11.77 -8.90 -15.22
N HIS A 220 -11.86 -7.76 -14.52
CA HIS A 220 -10.73 -7.07 -13.91
C HIS A 220 -10.49 -7.58 -12.49
N HIS A 221 -10.42 -8.90 -12.32
CA HIS A 221 -10.37 -9.53 -11.01
C HIS A 221 -9.27 -8.94 -10.08
N LEU A 222 -9.53 -8.95 -8.77
CA LEU A 222 -8.51 -8.55 -7.80
C LEU A 222 -7.29 -9.47 -7.89
N ASN A 223 -6.11 -8.88 -8.12
CA ASN A 223 -4.85 -9.62 -8.10
C ASN A 223 -4.45 -9.99 -6.68
N HIS A 224 -4.56 -9.00 -5.79
CA HIS A 224 -4.35 -9.13 -4.35
C HIS A 224 -5.15 -8.05 -3.64
N LEU A 225 -5.36 -8.27 -2.34
CA LEU A 225 -5.84 -7.29 -1.40
C LEU A 225 -4.94 -7.35 -0.17
N THR A 226 -4.38 -6.22 0.22
CA THR A 226 -3.28 -6.12 1.16
C THR A 226 -3.75 -5.42 2.43
N PRO A 227 -3.70 -6.08 3.61
CA PRO A 227 -3.93 -5.46 4.89
C PRO A 227 -2.70 -4.70 5.40
N ASN A 228 -2.91 -3.80 6.37
CA ASN A 228 -1.83 -3.18 7.13
C ASN A 228 -1.52 -3.99 8.41
N THR A 229 -0.24 -4.12 8.76
CA THR A 229 0.25 -4.72 10.01
C THR A 229 1.01 -3.71 10.86
N PHE A 230 0.98 -3.87 12.19
CA PHE A 230 1.76 -3.05 13.12
C PHE A 230 3.20 -3.53 13.28
N CYS A 231 3.50 -4.78 12.94
CA CYS A 231 4.85 -5.32 13.02
C CYS A 231 5.05 -6.38 11.94
N MET A 232 5.67 -5.96 10.84
CA MET A 232 5.94 -6.82 9.68
C MET A 232 6.70 -8.09 10.07
N ASP A 233 7.75 -7.98 10.88
CA ASP A 233 8.62 -9.12 11.20
C ASP A 233 7.92 -10.16 12.09
N LEU A 234 7.06 -9.70 13.01
CA LEU A 234 6.21 -10.61 13.81
C LEU A 234 5.20 -11.32 12.93
N TYR A 235 4.53 -10.58 12.03
CA TYR A 235 3.55 -11.15 11.11
C TYR A 235 4.19 -12.18 10.17
N THR A 236 5.32 -11.85 9.54
CA THR A 236 6.02 -12.75 8.62
C THR A 236 6.49 -14.01 9.33
N ALA A 237 7.01 -13.90 10.56
CA ALA A 237 7.37 -15.08 11.36
C ALA A 237 6.14 -15.93 11.70
N ALA A 238 5.02 -15.31 12.09
CA ALA A 238 3.77 -16.00 12.41
C ALA A 238 3.17 -16.71 11.19
N MET A 239 3.14 -16.04 10.03
CA MET A 239 2.68 -16.65 8.78
C MET A 239 3.52 -17.86 8.39
N LYS A 240 4.86 -17.75 8.44
CA LYS A 240 5.74 -18.88 8.13
C LYS A 240 5.57 -20.04 9.11
N PHE A 241 5.35 -19.76 10.40
CA PHE A 241 5.02 -20.77 11.39
C PHE A 241 3.69 -21.48 11.08
N CYS A 242 2.62 -20.72 10.84
CA CYS A 242 1.30 -21.26 10.51
C CYS A 242 1.29 -22.07 9.19
N LEU A 243 2.15 -21.71 8.23
CA LEU A 243 2.36 -22.44 6.97
C LEU A 243 3.25 -23.68 7.12
N GLY A 244 3.85 -23.92 8.29
CA GLY A 244 4.76 -25.03 8.54
C GLY A 244 6.16 -24.85 7.97
N GLU A 245 6.56 -23.62 7.62
CA GLU A 245 7.90 -23.29 7.12
C GLU A 245 8.90 -22.98 8.24
N LEU A 246 8.41 -22.70 9.45
CA LEU A 246 9.23 -22.53 10.65
C LEU A 246 8.77 -23.51 11.72
N ASP A 247 9.72 -24.07 12.45
CA ASP A 247 9.41 -24.76 13.70
C ASP A 247 9.11 -23.77 14.83
N GLU A 248 8.55 -24.28 15.93
CA GLU A 248 8.12 -23.47 17.06
C GLU A 248 9.29 -22.73 17.72
N ALA A 249 10.46 -23.37 17.84
CA ALA A 249 11.64 -22.76 18.46
C ALA A 249 12.14 -21.55 17.67
N THR A 250 12.21 -21.69 16.34
CA THR A 250 12.61 -20.62 15.43
C THR A 250 11.59 -19.51 15.40
N PHE A 251 10.29 -19.84 15.37
CA PHE A 251 9.22 -18.84 15.46
C PHE A 251 9.34 -18.01 16.74
N ARG A 252 9.44 -18.67 17.91
CA ARG A 252 9.55 -17.98 19.21
C ARG A 252 10.76 -17.05 19.25
N SER A 253 11.92 -17.51 18.81
CA SER A 253 13.15 -16.70 18.75
C SER A 253 12.97 -15.45 17.89
N ARG A 254 12.36 -15.58 16.70
CA ARG A 254 12.07 -14.45 15.80
C ARG A 254 11.01 -13.50 16.36
N ALA A 255 9.96 -14.03 17.00
CA ALA A 255 8.91 -13.24 17.61
C ALA A 255 9.43 -12.42 18.80
N GLU A 256 10.25 -13.02 19.67
CA GLU A 256 10.90 -12.33 20.79
C GLU A 256 11.84 -11.23 20.31
N THR A 257 12.61 -11.51 19.25
CA THR A 257 13.49 -10.51 18.62
C THR A 257 12.67 -9.33 18.07
N SER A 258 11.59 -9.62 17.33
CA SER A 258 10.73 -8.60 16.72
C SER A 258 10.06 -7.71 17.78
N LEU A 259 9.44 -8.31 18.80
CA LEU A 259 8.83 -7.58 19.89
C LEU A 259 9.86 -6.83 20.76
N GLY A 260 11.05 -7.41 20.97
CA GLY A 260 12.14 -6.75 21.68
C GLY A 260 12.70 -5.54 20.94
N ARG A 261 12.73 -5.57 19.60
CA ARG A 261 13.05 -4.39 18.76
C ARG A 261 11.96 -3.34 18.85
N LEU A 262 10.69 -3.74 18.74
CA LEU A 262 9.54 -2.84 18.84
C LEU A 262 9.49 -2.14 20.21
N MET A 263 9.77 -2.88 21.29
CA MET A 263 9.86 -2.36 22.66
C MET A 263 10.82 -1.17 22.79
N LYS A 264 11.89 -1.14 21.99
CA LYS A 264 12.89 -0.05 22.02
C LYS A 264 12.51 1.15 21.14
N ARG A 265 11.55 0.99 20.23
CA ARG A 265 11.27 1.95 19.14
C ARG A 265 9.87 2.53 19.14
N ALA A 266 8.90 1.84 19.73
CA ALA A 266 7.52 2.27 19.80
C ALA A 266 7.34 3.42 20.81
N ASP A 267 7.89 4.58 20.48
CA ASP A 267 7.67 5.83 21.22
C ASP A 267 6.35 6.48 20.81
N ARG A 268 6.06 7.68 21.35
CA ARG A 268 4.80 8.40 21.07
C ARG A 268 4.64 8.77 19.59
N ASP A 269 5.73 8.99 18.87
CA ASP A 269 5.65 9.31 17.44
C ASP A 269 5.27 8.06 16.64
N TRP A 270 5.83 6.91 17.02
CA TRP A 270 5.39 5.61 16.48
C TRP A 270 3.89 5.37 16.75
N MET A 271 3.40 5.68 17.96
CA MET A 271 1.98 5.55 18.31
C MET A 271 1.10 6.43 17.41
N ARG A 272 1.44 7.72 17.27
CA ARG A 272 0.69 8.68 16.42
C ARG A 272 0.66 8.26 14.96
N LEU A 273 1.75 7.68 14.46
CA LEU A 273 1.84 7.17 13.09
C LEU A 273 0.88 6.00 12.82
N HIS A 274 0.74 5.07 13.78
CA HIS A 274 -0.03 3.83 13.58
C HIS A 274 -1.49 3.94 14.05
N PHE A 275 -1.80 4.78 15.04
CA PHE A 275 -3.14 4.95 15.60
C PHE A 275 -3.75 6.31 15.27
N LYS A 276 -3.94 6.59 13.96
CA LYS A 276 -4.43 7.89 13.45
C LYS A 276 -5.75 8.39 14.04
N HIS A 277 -6.55 7.48 14.59
CA HIS A 277 -7.86 7.78 15.16
C HIS A 277 -7.78 8.26 16.61
N LEU A 278 -6.65 8.04 17.30
CA LEU A 278 -6.40 8.54 18.63
C LEU A 278 -5.89 9.97 18.53
N ASP A 279 -6.38 10.84 19.40
CA ASP A 279 -5.90 12.19 19.48
C ASP A 279 -4.53 12.26 20.18
N ARG A 280 -3.84 13.37 19.97
CA ARG A 280 -2.51 13.59 20.53
C ARG A 280 -2.54 13.64 22.07
N ALA A 281 -3.59 14.18 22.67
CA ALA A 281 -3.71 14.31 24.12
C ALA A 281 -3.89 12.93 24.79
N GLU A 282 -4.64 12.02 24.17
CA GLU A 282 -4.80 10.62 24.58
C GLU A 282 -3.44 9.90 24.62
N ILE A 283 -2.64 10.04 23.56
CA ILE A 283 -1.30 9.46 23.50
C ILE A 283 -0.36 10.12 24.52
N ASP A 284 -0.41 11.45 24.68
CA ASP A 284 0.45 12.18 25.60
C ASP A 284 0.10 11.96 27.08
N ALA A 285 -1.15 11.60 27.38
CA ALA A 285 -1.61 11.22 28.71
C ALA A 285 -1.08 9.85 29.17
N CYS A 286 -0.65 9.00 28.23
CA CYS A 286 -0.07 7.70 28.55
C CYS A 286 1.26 7.87 29.32
N LYS A 287 1.39 7.14 30.43
CA LYS A 287 2.60 7.15 31.27
C LYS A 287 3.61 6.15 30.72
N ALA A 288 4.89 6.49 30.78
CA ALA A 288 5.95 5.55 30.42
C ALA A 288 5.92 4.34 31.37
N GLY A 289 5.78 3.15 30.81
CA GLY A 289 5.92 1.88 31.52
C GLY A 289 7.31 1.27 31.34
N GLN A 290 7.59 0.22 32.10
CA GLN A 290 8.82 -0.57 31.97
C GLN A 290 8.45 -1.99 31.59
N VAL A 291 8.96 -2.43 30.43
CA VAL A 291 8.79 -3.79 29.94
C VAL A 291 10.11 -4.53 30.04
N ILE A 292 10.09 -5.69 30.68
CA ILE A 292 11.22 -6.61 30.74
C ILE A 292 11.02 -7.74 29.75
N MET A 293 12.13 -8.38 29.32
CA MET A 293 12.06 -9.48 28.35
C MET A 293 11.18 -10.65 28.78
N TYR A 294 10.98 -10.86 30.09
CA TYR A 294 10.02 -11.84 30.61
C TYR A 294 8.58 -11.59 30.11
N VAL A 295 8.15 -10.33 30.06
CA VAL A 295 6.81 -9.96 29.54
C VAL A 295 6.73 -10.25 28.04
N VAL A 296 7.80 -9.97 27.29
CA VAL A 296 7.89 -10.31 25.86
C VAL A 296 7.75 -11.81 25.65
N ALA A 297 8.48 -12.63 26.43
CA ALA A 297 8.38 -14.09 26.35
C ALA A 297 6.97 -14.60 26.67
N GLN A 298 6.26 -14.00 27.65
CA GLN A 298 4.86 -14.34 27.95
C GLN A 298 3.91 -14.00 26.81
N LEU A 299 4.10 -12.84 26.15
CA LEU A 299 3.30 -12.45 24.99
C LEU A 299 3.53 -13.41 23.82
N VAL A 300 4.79 -13.79 23.56
CA VAL A 300 5.14 -14.78 22.53
C VAL A 300 4.54 -16.14 22.87
N GLU A 301 4.62 -16.62 24.12
CA GLU A 301 3.97 -17.86 24.55
C GLU A 301 2.47 -17.88 24.25
N LYS A 302 1.78 -16.78 24.59
CA LYS A 302 0.34 -16.65 24.34
C LYS A 302 0.04 -16.66 22.83
N LEU A 303 0.83 -15.94 22.03
CA LEU A 303 0.67 -15.91 20.58
C LEU A 303 0.92 -17.29 19.98
N THR A 304 2.00 -17.98 20.36
CA THR A 304 2.31 -19.34 19.87
C THR A 304 1.14 -20.29 20.09
N ARG A 305 0.57 -20.33 21.30
CA ARG A 305 -0.60 -21.18 21.59
C ARG A 305 -1.79 -20.86 20.69
N ARG A 306 -2.07 -19.57 20.48
CA ARG A 306 -3.17 -19.12 19.61
C ARG A 306 -2.93 -19.55 18.15
N LEU A 307 -1.72 -19.39 17.63
CA LEU A 307 -1.36 -19.76 16.26
C LEU A 307 -1.42 -21.28 15.99
N GLN A 308 -1.39 -22.11 17.04
CA GLN A 308 -1.51 -23.57 16.94
C GLN A 308 -2.96 -24.09 16.91
N GLU A 309 -3.95 -23.22 17.12
CA GLU A 309 -5.36 -23.59 17.07
C GLU A 309 -5.81 -23.96 15.65
N ALA A 310 -6.86 -24.79 15.56
CA ALA A 310 -7.24 -25.45 14.31
C ALA A 310 -7.63 -24.48 13.17
N ASP A 311 -8.15 -23.31 13.50
CA ASP A 311 -8.55 -22.26 12.55
C ASP A 311 -7.35 -21.51 11.94
N LEU A 312 -6.15 -21.66 12.52
CA LEU A 312 -4.87 -21.09 12.10
C LEU A 312 -3.85 -22.14 11.63
N ALA A 313 -4.28 -23.38 11.40
CA ALA A 313 -3.48 -24.41 10.77
C ALA A 313 -3.36 -24.21 9.24
N LEU A 314 -2.75 -23.09 8.82
CA LEU A 314 -2.64 -22.69 7.40
C LEU A 314 -1.89 -23.71 6.53
N SER A 315 -1.02 -24.53 7.12
CA SER A 315 -0.33 -25.65 6.45
C SER A 315 -1.28 -26.71 5.86
N LYS A 316 -2.56 -26.71 6.26
CA LYS A 316 -3.60 -27.58 5.70
C LYS A 316 -4.29 -26.98 4.47
N LEU A 317 -4.03 -25.72 4.14
CA LEU A 317 -4.59 -25.05 2.97
C LEU A 317 -3.69 -25.26 1.75
N ASN A 318 -4.25 -25.10 0.55
CA ASN A 318 -3.42 -25.04 -0.66
C ASN A 318 -2.59 -23.75 -0.64
N HIS A 319 -1.26 -23.87 -0.67
CA HIS A 319 -0.34 -22.73 -0.67
C HIS A 319 0.97 -23.07 -1.38
N SER A 320 1.63 -22.04 -1.90
CA SER A 320 2.99 -22.13 -2.47
C SER A 320 4.07 -21.63 -1.49
N GLY A 321 3.66 -21.37 -0.25
CA GLY A 321 4.53 -20.89 0.82
C GLY A 321 4.66 -19.37 0.87
N PHE A 322 5.61 -18.89 1.67
CA PHE A 322 5.88 -17.47 1.87
C PHE A 322 7.13 -17.01 1.13
N LYS A 323 7.27 -15.71 0.86
CA LYS A 323 8.49 -15.15 0.30
C LYS A 323 9.66 -15.24 1.29
N ASP A 324 10.87 -15.23 0.73
CA ASP A 324 12.09 -15.35 1.53
C ASP A 324 12.45 -14.06 2.26
N PHE A 325 12.10 -12.90 1.68
CA PHE A 325 12.46 -11.58 2.21
C PHE A 325 11.34 -10.55 2.04
N THR A 326 11.32 -9.62 3.00
CA THR A 326 10.48 -8.42 2.98
C THR A 326 11.10 -7.34 2.08
N GLU A 327 10.29 -6.69 1.28
CA GLU A 327 10.68 -5.55 0.43
C GLU A 327 10.50 -4.22 1.16
N GLY A 328 11.30 -3.21 0.80
CA GLY A 328 11.26 -1.88 1.43
C GLY A 328 12.54 -1.56 2.22
N PRO A 329 12.52 -0.55 3.10
CA PRO A 329 13.68 -0.23 3.93
C PRO A 329 13.94 -1.31 4.99
N SER A 330 15.11 -1.25 5.63
CA SER A 330 15.39 -2.03 6.83
C SER A 330 14.34 -1.79 7.91
N GLU A 331 14.12 -2.79 8.76
CA GLU A 331 13.05 -2.80 9.78
C GLU A 331 13.13 -1.64 10.80
N ASP A 332 14.31 -1.05 10.96
CA ASP A 332 14.56 0.09 11.85
C ASP A 332 14.50 1.46 11.17
N THR A 333 14.22 1.51 9.87
CA THR A 333 14.23 2.75 9.08
C THR A 333 12.79 3.14 8.72
N PRO A 334 12.16 4.05 9.51
CA PRO A 334 10.71 4.27 9.47
C PRO A 334 10.32 5.25 8.34
N ILE A 335 10.56 4.87 7.10
CA ILE A 335 10.15 5.65 5.92
C ILE A 335 9.38 4.78 4.93
N LEU A 336 8.57 5.42 4.09
CA LEU A 336 7.81 4.77 3.02
C LEU A 336 6.98 3.60 3.55
N LEU A 337 7.19 2.39 3.03
CA LEU A 337 6.53 1.18 3.51
C LEU A 337 7.48 -0.02 3.41
N ARG A 338 7.19 -1.02 4.22
CA ARG A 338 7.70 -2.39 4.07
C ARG A 338 6.54 -3.28 3.59
N GLN A 339 6.83 -4.25 2.76
CA GLN A 339 5.82 -5.19 2.27
C GLN A 339 6.37 -6.59 2.05
N ASP A 340 5.51 -7.58 2.22
CA ASP A 340 5.84 -8.98 2.05
C ASP A 340 4.63 -9.73 1.48
N ALA A 341 4.83 -10.93 0.95
CA ALA A 341 3.75 -11.67 0.32
C ALA A 341 3.88 -13.18 0.52
N TYR A 342 2.73 -13.85 0.62
CA TYR A 342 2.71 -15.28 0.34
C TYR A 342 2.62 -15.49 -1.17
N LYS A 343 3.20 -16.60 -1.64
CA LYS A 343 3.32 -16.88 -3.07
C LYS A 343 1.94 -17.13 -3.70
N ALA A 344 1.84 -16.86 -4.99
CA ALA A 344 0.60 -16.99 -5.74
C ALA A 344 0.00 -18.39 -5.66
N LEU A 345 -1.33 -18.43 -5.64
CA LEU A 345 -2.13 -19.65 -5.73
C LEU A 345 -2.25 -20.07 -7.19
N THR A 346 -2.23 -21.38 -7.39
CA THR A 346 -2.54 -22.01 -8.67
C THR A 346 -3.98 -22.50 -8.61
N GLU A 347 -4.79 -22.01 -9.54
CA GLU A 347 -6.24 -22.16 -9.50
C GLU A 347 -6.79 -22.72 -10.80
N PRO A 348 -7.87 -23.52 -10.75
CA PRO A 348 -8.50 -24.05 -11.95
C PRO A 348 -9.09 -22.91 -12.80
N VAL A 349 -8.88 -22.99 -14.11
CA VAL A 349 -9.42 -22.07 -15.10
C VAL A 349 -9.95 -22.86 -16.29
N THR A 350 -11.13 -22.45 -16.76
CA THR A 350 -11.75 -22.99 -17.96
C THR A 350 -11.59 -21.98 -19.10
N PHE A 351 -10.92 -22.39 -20.17
CA PHE A 351 -10.80 -21.61 -21.39
C PHE A 351 -11.88 -21.98 -22.38
N ARG A 352 -12.54 -20.98 -22.97
CA ARG A 352 -13.49 -21.15 -24.07
C ARG A 352 -12.92 -20.52 -25.35
N ASN A 353 -12.71 -21.34 -26.38
CA ASN A 353 -12.16 -20.89 -27.65
C ASN A 353 -13.27 -20.42 -28.60
N ALA A 354 -12.88 -19.71 -29.67
CA ALA A 354 -13.81 -19.15 -30.65
C ALA A 354 -14.62 -20.21 -31.40
N ASP A 355 -14.08 -21.42 -31.57
CA ASP A 355 -14.77 -22.57 -32.17
C ASP A 355 -15.74 -23.28 -31.20
N GLY A 356 -15.86 -22.79 -29.96
CA GLY A 356 -16.69 -23.35 -28.90
C GLY A 356 -16.03 -24.48 -28.10
N SER A 357 -14.80 -24.89 -28.46
CA SER A 357 -14.05 -25.86 -27.67
C SER A 357 -13.69 -25.31 -26.28
N VAL A 358 -13.58 -26.23 -25.31
CA VAL A 358 -13.31 -25.91 -23.91
C VAL A 358 -12.04 -26.63 -23.47
N VAL A 359 -11.17 -25.92 -22.76
CA VAL A 359 -9.93 -26.46 -22.19
C VAL A 359 -9.87 -26.13 -20.70
N ASP A 360 -9.88 -27.15 -19.86
CA ASP A 360 -9.65 -26.99 -18.42
C ASP A 360 -8.15 -27.07 -18.13
N THR A 361 -7.64 -26.08 -17.41
CA THR A 361 -6.23 -25.96 -17.04
C THR A 361 -6.11 -25.20 -15.71
N VAL A 362 -4.90 -24.73 -15.39
CA VAL A 362 -4.64 -23.91 -14.21
C VAL A 362 -4.00 -22.58 -14.56
N HIS A 363 -4.21 -21.59 -13.70
CA HIS A 363 -3.59 -20.28 -13.78
C HIS A 363 -3.03 -19.86 -12.43
N THR A 364 -1.90 -19.15 -12.45
CA THR A 364 -1.23 -18.66 -11.24
C THR A 364 -1.06 -17.15 -11.34
N ALA A 365 -1.93 -16.40 -10.68
CA ALA A 365 -1.84 -14.92 -10.66
C ALA A 365 -2.24 -14.28 -9.33
N ARG A 366 -3.14 -14.89 -8.56
CA ARG A 366 -3.63 -14.30 -7.32
C ARG A 366 -2.72 -14.67 -6.15
N PHE A 367 -2.28 -13.67 -5.42
CA PHE A 367 -1.46 -13.83 -4.21
C PHE A 367 -2.01 -12.91 -3.13
N GLY A 368 -1.53 -13.05 -1.91
CA GLY A 368 -1.77 -12.04 -0.89
C GLY A 368 -0.47 -11.44 -0.42
N GLU A 369 -0.62 -10.22 0.03
CA GLU A 369 0.44 -9.32 0.39
C GLU A 369 0.07 -8.70 1.74
N ILE A 370 1.07 -8.22 2.46
CA ILE A 370 0.93 -7.47 3.70
C ILE A 370 1.81 -6.22 3.60
N GLU A 371 1.39 -5.12 4.20
CA GLU A 371 2.21 -3.91 4.28
C GLU A 371 2.30 -3.33 5.69
N GLN A 372 3.37 -2.60 5.95
CA GLN A 372 3.54 -1.72 7.09
C GLN A 372 4.04 -0.36 6.59
N ARG A 373 3.28 0.70 6.83
CA ARG A 373 3.60 2.05 6.32
C ARG A 373 4.19 2.95 7.40
N PHE A 374 5.12 3.81 7.00
CA PHE A 374 5.83 4.75 7.84
C PHE A 374 5.77 6.17 7.27
N TYR A 375 6.82 6.99 7.45
CA TYR A 375 6.80 8.40 7.06
C TYR A 375 7.04 8.62 5.56
N ALA A 376 6.28 9.52 4.95
CA ALA A 376 6.47 9.98 3.59
C ALA A 376 7.79 10.75 3.48
N THR A 377 8.62 10.38 2.50
CA THR A 377 9.91 11.04 2.30
C THR A 377 9.78 12.31 1.46
N THR A 378 10.65 13.28 1.73
CA THR A 378 10.92 14.38 0.79
C THR A 378 11.70 13.84 -0.42
N PRO A 379 11.88 14.60 -1.51
CA PRO A 379 12.77 14.21 -2.62
C PRO A 379 14.18 13.84 -2.14
N LYS A 380 14.72 14.59 -1.17
CA LYS A 380 16.02 14.31 -0.54
C LYS A 380 16.03 12.97 0.21
N GLY A 381 14.97 12.70 0.97
CA GLY A 381 14.83 11.41 1.65
C GLY A 381 14.66 10.25 0.68
N ARG A 382 13.93 10.47 -0.43
CA ARG A 382 13.76 9.47 -1.49
C ARG A 382 15.07 9.14 -2.19
N GLU A 383 15.88 10.14 -2.54
CA GLU A 383 17.20 9.93 -3.15
C GLU A 383 18.12 9.11 -2.23
N LEU A 384 18.13 9.40 -0.93
CA LEU A 384 18.89 8.61 0.04
C LEU A 384 18.38 7.17 0.12
N TYR A 385 17.05 6.97 0.16
CA TYR A 385 16.43 5.65 0.17
C TYR A 385 16.81 4.84 -1.06
N ASP A 386 16.73 5.43 -2.26
CA ASP A 386 17.04 4.74 -3.51
C ASP A 386 18.51 4.29 -3.56
N ARG A 387 19.45 5.11 -3.04
CA ARG A 387 20.87 4.71 -2.91
C ARG A 387 21.06 3.57 -1.91
N CYS A 388 20.46 3.66 -0.71
CA CYS A 388 20.55 2.61 0.30
C CYS A 388 19.96 1.28 -0.21
N LEU A 389 18.82 1.33 -0.90
CA LEU A 389 18.16 0.15 -1.46
C LEU A 389 19.02 -0.51 -2.54
N ALA A 390 19.63 0.28 -3.44
CA ALA A 390 20.51 -0.26 -4.47
C ALA A 390 21.73 -0.98 -3.88
N GLU A 391 22.34 -0.42 -2.83
CA GLU A 391 23.45 -1.06 -2.10
C GLU A 391 23.00 -2.33 -1.37
N ALA A 392 21.82 -2.33 -0.75
CA ALA A 392 21.26 -3.50 -0.05
C ALA A 392 20.90 -4.63 -1.01
N ASP A 393 20.29 -4.31 -2.15
CA ASP A 393 19.99 -5.29 -3.20
C ASP A 393 21.27 -5.87 -3.81
N ALA A 394 22.29 -5.04 -4.08
CA ALA A 394 23.58 -5.53 -4.57
C ALA A 394 24.30 -6.44 -3.55
N ALA A 395 24.17 -6.15 -2.25
CA ALA A 395 24.72 -7.02 -1.20
C ALA A 395 23.98 -8.37 -1.12
N LYS A 396 22.65 -8.35 -1.25
CA LYS A 396 21.80 -9.54 -1.31
C LYS A 396 22.13 -10.42 -2.53
N GLU A 397 22.34 -9.83 -3.70
CA GLU A 397 22.69 -10.55 -4.93
C GLU A 397 24.03 -11.31 -4.83
N ARG A 398 24.96 -10.84 -3.99
CA ARG A 398 26.25 -11.53 -3.74
C ARG A 398 26.10 -12.79 -2.88
N ASN A 399 25.04 -12.89 -2.06
CA ASN A 399 24.76 -14.09 -1.27
C ASN A 399 23.25 -14.36 -1.16
N PRO A 400 22.61 -14.85 -2.24
CA PRO A 400 21.16 -14.99 -2.31
C PRO A 400 20.58 -16.00 -1.31
N SER A 401 21.37 -16.98 -0.84
CA SER A 401 20.92 -18.02 0.10
C SER A 401 21.00 -17.61 1.56
N LEU A 402 21.60 -16.46 1.90
CA LEU A 402 21.84 -16.06 3.28
C LEU A 402 20.55 -15.98 4.10
N SER A 403 19.46 -15.50 3.51
CA SER A 403 18.13 -15.40 4.15
C SER A 403 17.58 -16.75 4.65
N LYS A 404 18.04 -17.87 4.05
CA LYS A 404 17.64 -19.23 4.43
C LYS A 404 18.65 -19.90 5.36
N THR A 405 19.93 -19.64 5.16
CA THR A 405 21.01 -20.31 5.91
C THR A 405 21.32 -19.62 7.24
N ASP A 406 21.25 -18.29 7.27
CA ASP A 406 21.49 -17.46 8.47
C ASP A 406 20.69 -16.16 8.36
N PHE A 407 19.46 -16.20 8.87
CA PHE A 407 18.54 -15.07 8.79
C PHE A 407 19.02 -13.86 9.59
N ALA A 408 19.74 -14.06 10.71
CA ALA A 408 20.26 -12.98 11.52
C ALA A 408 21.38 -12.22 10.78
N ALA A 409 22.32 -12.95 10.16
CA ALA A 409 23.35 -12.35 9.33
C ALA A 409 22.75 -11.67 8.08
N TYR A 410 21.68 -12.22 7.51
CA TYR A 410 20.94 -11.58 6.42
C TYR A 410 20.36 -10.22 6.85
N GLU A 411 19.67 -10.16 7.99
CA GLU A 411 19.10 -8.89 8.49
C GLU A 411 20.19 -7.85 8.76
N GLU A 412 21.31 -8.23 9.38
CA GLU A 412 22.42 -7.32 9.65
C GLU A 412 23.04 -6.77 8.35
N MET A 413 23.29 -7.65 7.38
CA MET A 413 23.80 -7.29 6.06
C MET A 413 22.85 -6.34 5.32
N TYR A 414 21.54 -6.62 5.36
CA TYR A 414 20.53 -5.81 4.68
C TYR A 414 20.32 -4.45 5.37
N ALA A 415 20.46 -4.37 6.70
CA ALA A 415 20.30 -3.12 7.44
C ALA A 415 21.48 -2.15 7.28
N LYS A 416 22.69 -2.67 7.02
CA LYS A 416 23.92 -1.87 6.99
C LYS A 416 23.88 -0.67 6.02
N PRO A 417 23.40 -0.79 4.76
CA PRO A 417 23.28 0.35 3.85
C PRO A 417 22.31 1.44 4.34
N PHE A 418 21.34 1.11 5.20
CA PHE A 418 20.36 2.06 5.75
C PHE A 418 20.86 2.79 7.01
N ALA A 419 22.09 2.56 7.46
CA ALA A 419 22.70 3.28 8.59
C ALA A 419 22.66 4.83 8.50
N PRO A 420 22.72 5.46 7.31
CA PRO A 420 22.62 6.93 7.20
C PRO A 420 21.27 7.53 7.64
N PHE A 421 20.19 6.74 7.69
CA PHE A 421 18.88 7.20 8.13
C PHE A 421 18.82 7.33 9.67
N PRO A 422 18.45 8.49 10.21
CA PRO A 422 18.06 8.61 11.60
C PRO A 422 16.87 7.71 11.93
N LYS A 423 16.86 7.17 13.16
CA LYS A 423 15.83 6.22 13.63
C LYS A 423 14.68 6.91 14.39
N LYS A 424 14.80 8.22 14.65
CA LYS A 424 13.82 9.04 15.37
C LYS A 424 13.23 10.10 14.43
N LEU A 425 11.93 10.38 14.60
CA LEU A 425 11.19 11.33 13.76
C LEU A 425 11.83 12.72 13.76
N THR A 426 12.14 13.27 14.93
CA THR A 426 12.74 14.61 15.05
C THR A 426 14.02 14.75 14.22
N ALA A 427 14.92 13.77 14.30
CA ALA A 427 16.15 13.77 13.51
C ALA A 427 15.91 13.58 11.99
N LEU A 428 14.85 12.86 11.60
CA LEU A 428 14.44 12.74 10.19
C LEU A 428 13.92 14.08 9.65
N LEU A 429 13.12 14.80 10.45
CA LEU A 429 12.61 16.14 10.13
C LEU A 429 13.73 17.18 10.06
N GLU A 430 14.62 17.21 11.05
CA GLU A 430 15.78 18.13 11.08
C GLU A 430 16.69 17.97 9.86
N ARG A 431 16.83 16.74 9.34
CA ARG A 431 17.61 16.47 8.12
C ARG A 431 16.82 16.69 6.82
N ASN A 432 15.56 17.10 6.91
CA ASN A 432 14.62 17.27 5.80
C ASN A 432 14.48 16.00 4.95
N LEU A 433 14.43 14.83 5.59
CA LEU A 433 14.31 13.53 4.92
C LEU A 433 12.85 13.07 4.81
N VAL A 434 11.98 13.53 5.70
CA VAL A 434 10.54 13.20 5.72
C VAL A 434 9.71 14.47 5.83
N TYR A 435 8.47 14.40 5.38
CA TYR A 435 7.52 15.48 5.59
C TYR A 435 6.91 15.43 7.00
N GLY A 436 6.63 16.60 7.57
CA GLY A 436 6.00 16.74 8.87
C GLY A 436 4.80 17.69 8.85
N ARG A 437 3.97 17.57 9.88
CA ARG A 437 2.90 18.50 10.25
C ARG A 437 3.25 19.14 11.58
N TYR A 438 3.05 20.44 11.68
CA TYR A 438 3.47 21.24 12.83
C TYR A 438 2.29 21.99 13.44
N LEU A 439 2.25 22.06 14.76
CA LEU A 439 1.17 22.70 15.52
C LEU A 439 1.74 23.55 16.65
N PRO A 440 1.27 24.79 16.87
CA PRO A 440 1.72 25.57 18.01
C PRO A 440 1.24 24.93 19.31
N THR A 441 2.13 24.86 20.30
CA THR A 441 1.78 24.36 21.64
C THR A 441 1.15 25.46 22.47
N ALA A 442 0.51 25.10 23.60
CA ALA A 442 0.07 26.08 24.59
C ALA A 442 1.21 27.01 25.06
N LYS A 443 2.43 26.45 25.20
CA LYS A 443 3.65 27.22 25.54
C LYS A 443 4.01 28.20 24.42
N GLY A 444 3.94 27.78 23.16
CA GLY A 444 4.18 28.63 21.99
C GLY A 444 3.20 29.80 21.93
N LEU A 445 1.91 29.51 22.06
CA LEU A 445 0.85 30.52 22.04
C LEU A 445 1.01 31.54 23.17
N ALA A 446 1.36 31.09 24.39
CA ALA A 446 1.64 31.98 25.53
C ALA A 446 2.90 32.85 25.33
N ALA A 447 3.84 32.42 24.49
CA ALA A 447 5.06 33.13 24.14
C ALA A 447 4.92 34.01 22.88
N LYS A 448 3.73 34.12 22.29
CA LYS A 448 3.47 34.91 21.07
C LYS A 448 4.07 36.32 21.17
N GLY A 449 4.81 36.73 20.13
CA GLY A 449 5.50 38.02 20.07
C GLY A 449 6.83 38.10 20.82
N LYS A 450 7.18 37.11 21.66
CA LYS A 450 8.44 37.03 22.42
C LYS A 450 9.43 35.99 21.87
N ILE A 451 9.06 35.31 20.78
CA ILE A 451 9.88 34.27 20.15
C ILE A 451 10.80 34.91 19.11
N ASP A 452 12.11 34.67 19.22
CA ASP A 452 13.14 35.35 18.41
C ASP A 452 13.71 34.50 17.27
N THR A 453 13.19 33.29 17.06
CA THR A 453 13.59 32.39 15.97
C THR A 453 12.40 32.05 15.08
N THR A 454 12.67 31.83 13.79
CA THR A 454 11.72 31.29 12.80
C THR A 454 12.10 29.88 12.32
N ASP A 455 13.23 29.34 12.78
CA ASP A 455 13.63 27.96 12.49
C ASP A 455 12.65 27.00 13.16
N ILE A 456 11.88 26.28 12.34
CA ILE A 456 10.86 25.36 12.84
C ILE A 456 11.44 24.27 13.75
N ASN A 457 12.66 23.80 13.49
CA ASN A 457 13.29 22.78 14.32
C ASN A 457 13.66 23.35 15.69
N GLU A 458 14.12 24.59 15.74
CA GLU A 458 14.38 25.28 17.01
C GLU A 458 13.10 25.54 17.78
N LEU A 459 12.01 25.92 17.10
CA LEU A 459 10.69 26.07 17.73
C LEU A 459 10.19 24.76 18.35
N VAL A 460 10.47 23.62 17.70
CA VAL A 460 10.19 22.29 18.25
C VAL A 460 11.08 21.99 19.46
N ARG A 461 12.40 22.23 19.38
CA ARG A 461 13.33 22.02 20.51
C ARG A 461 12.98 22.87 21.73
N LEU A 462 12.53 24.11 21.52
CA LEU A 462 12.09 25.01 22.59
C LEU A 462 10.69 24.65 23.13
N GLY A 463 9.98 23.70 22.52
CA GLY A 463 8.64 23.27 22.92
C GLY A 463 7.54 24.28 22.59
N TYR A 464 7.80 25.22 21.69
CA TYR A 464 6.78 26.16 21.19
C TYR A 464 5.91 25.55 20.09
N VAL A 465 6.45 24.54 19.41
CA VAL A 465 5.78 23.82 18.32
C VAL A 465 5.90 22.33 18.57
N ASP A 466 4.80 21.62 18.33
CA ASP A 466 4.76 20.17 18.24
C ASP A 466 4.88 19.74 16.78
N CYS A 467 5.42 18.54 16.54
CA CYS A 467 5.54 17.96 15.21
C CYS A 467 5.00 16.52 15.14
N GLU A 468 4.50 16.15 13.97
CA GLU A 468 4.08 14.79 13.61
C GLU A 468 4.58 14.47 12.21
N GLY A 469 4.99 13.23 11.95
CA GLY A 469 5.40 12.82 10.61
C GLY A 469 4.20 12.52 9.73
N LEU A 470 4.22 12.94 8.47
CA LEU A 470 3.18 12.56 7.52
C LEU A 470 3.37 11.09 7.13
N ARG A 471 2.32 10.28 7.24
CA ARG A 471 2.35 8.88 6.81
C ARG A 471 2.45 8.79 5.29
N TYR A 472 3.19 7.79 4.80
CA TYR A 472 3.29 7.48 3.39
C TYR A 472 2.05 6.71 2.94
N GLU A 473 1.35 7.25 1.95
CA GLU A 473 0.06 6.77 1.48
C GLU A 473 0.08 6.29 0.02
N ASP A 474 1.27 6.16 -0.57
CA ASP A 474 1.44 5.72 -1.96
C ASP A 474 2.17 4.36 -2.03
N PHE A 475 2.68 4.01 -3.21
CA PHE A 475 3.32 2.73 -3.51
C PHE A 475 4.78 2.91 -3.92
N LEU A 476 5.62 1.93 -3.57
CA LEU A 476 7.00 1.83 -4.03
C LEU A 476 7.05 1.37 -5.51
N PRO A 477 7.53 2.20 -6.46
CA PRO A 477 7.48 1.85 -7.89
C PRO A 477 8.24 0.56 -8.25
N VAL A 478 9.48 0.42 -7.76
CA VAL A 478 10.34 -0.75 -8.04
C VAL A 478 9.83 -2.01 -7.35
N SER A 479 9.17 -1.86 -6.20
CA SER A 479 8.67 -2.99 -5.42
C SER A 479 7.35 -3.50 -5.98
N ALA A 480 6.45 -2.64 -6.46
CA ALA A 480 5.28 -3.09 -7.24
C ALA A 480 5.72 -3.96 -8.44
N ALA A 481 6.74 -3.54 -9.18
CA ALA A 481 7.30 -4.30 -10.30
C ALA A 481 7.96 -5.61 -9.85
N GLY A 482 8.68 -5.56 -8.72
CA GLY A 482 9.34 -6.70 -8.10
C GLY A 482 8.35 -7.77 -7.64
N ILE A 483 7.24 -7.37 -7.04
CA ILE A 483 6.16 -8.25 -6.60
C ILE A 483 5.51 -8.94 -7.79
N PHE A 484 5.18 -8.19 -8.85
CA PHE A 484 4.64 -8.78 -10.07
C PHE A 484 5.61 -9.79 -10.69
N ALA A 485 6.89 -9.41 -10.79
CA ALA A 485 7.91 -10.25 -11.38
C ALA A 485 8.16 -11.52 -10.55
N SER A 486 8.23 -11.41 -9.23
CA SER A 486 8.48 -12.56 -8.35
C SER A 486 7.30 -13.52 -8.30
N ASN A 487 6.07 -13.02 -8.23
CA ASN A 487 4.89 -13.85 -8.05
C ASN A 487 4.47 -14.56 -9.34
N LEU A 488 4.75 -13.95 -10.50
CA LEU A 488 4.55 -14.60 -11.80
C LEU A 488 5.78 -15.40 -12.25
N ASN A 489 6.89 -15.36 -11.50
CA ASN A 489 8.20 -15.88 -11.93
C ASN A 489 8.57 -15.36 -13.34
N GLN A 490 8.50 -14.05 -13.52
CA GLN A 490 8.62 -13.35 -14.80
C GLN A 490 9.45 -12.08 -14.63
N TYR A 491 10.68 -12.06 -15.17
CA TYR A 491 11.59 -10.93 -15.05
C TYR A 491 11.96 -10.39 -16.45
N GLY A 492 12.02 -9.07 -16.56
CA GLY A 492 12.70 -8.38 -17.66
C GLY A 492 12.11 -8.62 -19.04
N THR A 493 10.82 -8.33 -19.23
CA THR A 493 10.22 -8.47 -20.56
C THR A 493 10.83 -7.49 -21.55
N LYS A 494 11.24 -7.99 -22.73
CA LYS A 494 11.71 -7.16 -23.83
C LYS A 494 10.58 -6.90 -24.81
N SER A 495 10.38 -5.64 -25.19
CA SER A 495 9.42 -5.25 -26.24
C SER A 495 9.64 -6.07 -27.50
N THR A 496 8.56 -6.63 -28.06
CA THR A 496 8.59 -7.31 -29.37
C THR A 496 8.12 -6.39 -30.50
N ALA A 497 7.62 -5.19 -30.17
CA ALA A 497 7.35 -4.15 -31.16
C ALA A 497 8.61 -3.74 -31.95
N ALA A 498 8.41 -3.33 -33.20
CA ALA A 498 9.48 -2.88 -34.10
C ALA A 498 10.26 -1.68 -33.52
N GLN A 499 9.56 -0.79 -32.82
CA GLN A 499 10.14 0.27 -32.01
C GLN A 499 9.49 0.20 -30.63
N LYS A 500 10.30 0.15 -29.57
CA LYS A 500 9.79 0.19 -28.19
C LYS A 500 9.05 1.52 -27.99
N PRO A 501 7.75 1.50 -27.63
CA PRO A 501 7.01 2.73 -27.40
C PRO A 501 7.49 3.43 -26.12
N VAL A 502 7.26 4.74 -26.07
CA VAL A 502 7.51 5.58 -24.89
C VAL A 502 6.16 5.97 -24.31
N TYR A 503 5.95 5.66 -23.04
CA TYR A 503 4.70 5.97 -22.34
C TYR A 503 4.92 7.14 -21.39
N THR A 504 3.99 8.08 -21.39
CA THR A 504 4.08 9.28 -20.55
C THR A 504 2.86 9.40 -19.65
N GLN A 505 3.02 10.16 -18.56
CA GLN A 505 1.90 10.52 -17.70
C GLN A 505 0.75 11.15 -18.49
N ALA A 506 1.05 12.06 -19.43
CA ALA A 506 0.05 12.74 -20.25
C ALA A 506 -0.81 11.77 -21.08
N MET A 507 -0.23 10.67 -21.58
CA MET A 507 -1.00 9.64 -22.30
C MET A 507 -2.02 8.96 -21.38
N LEU A 508 -1.64 8.65 -20.13
CA LEU A 508 -2.58 8.04 -19.18
C LEU A 508 -3.65 9.04 -18.72
N GLU A 509 -3.28 10.31 -18.54
CA GLU A 509 -4.21 11.40 -18.22
C GLU A 509 -5.25 11.61 -19.33
N GLU A 510 -4.85 11.54 -20.60
CA GLU A 510 -5.77 11.60 -21.75
C GLU A 510 -6.78 10.44 -21.76
N ILE A 511 -6.31 9.23 -21.43
CA ILE A 511 -7.17 8.05 -21.29
C ILE A 511 -8.16 8.27 -20.14
N LEU A 512 -7.68 8.71 -18.98
CA LEU A 512 -8.50 8.97 -17.80
C LEU A 512 -9.48 10.15 -17.99
N GLY A 513 -9.11 11.13 -18.81
CA GLY A 513 -9.79 12.42 -18.88
C GLY A 513 -9.58 13.28 -17.63
N LYS A 514 -8.52 13.01 -16.86
CA LYS A 514 -8.18 13.69 -15.60
C LYS A 514 -6.67 13.71 -15.39
N ASN A 515 -6.19 14.75 -14.72
CA ASN A 515 -4.79 14.84 -14.31
C ASN A 515 -4.46 13.84 -13.21
N ILE A 516 -3.26 13.30 -13.24
CA ILE A 516 -2.70 12.44 -12.19
C ILE A 516 -2.03 13.34 -11.16
N VAL A 517 -2.42 13.17 -9.89
CA VAL A 517 -1.93 13.99 -8.79
C VAL A 517 -0.53 13.54 -8.37
N ASP A 518 0.44 14.45 -8.37
CA ASP A 518 1.77 14.20 -7.77
C ASP A 518 1.63 14.21 -6.23
N ALA A 519 1.87 13.05 -5.61
CA ALA A 519 1.77 12.93 -4.16
C ALA A 519 2.76 13.84 -3.41
N ASN A 520 3.91 14.17 -4.00
CA ASN A 520 4.86 15.11 -3.38
C ASN A 520 4.28 16.52 -3.26
N VAL A 521 3.43 16.94 -4.20
CA VAL A 521 2.71 18.22 -4.09
C VAL A 521 1.79 18.20 -2.86
N ILE A 522 1.12 17.08 -2.58
CA ILE A 522 0.25 16.93 -1.41
C ILE A 522 1.04 17.00 -0.12
N TYR A 523 2.06 16.16 0.05
CA TYR A 523 2.82 16.14 1.30
C TYR A 523 3.52 17.47 1.58
N ARG A 524 4.13 18.08 0.56
CA ARG A 524 4.73 19.41 0.64
C ARG A 524 3.70 20.49 0.98
N GLY A 525 2.52 20.43 0.37
CA GLY A 525 1.44 21.36 0.61
C GLY A 525 0.88 21.29 2.03
N LEU A 526 0.69 20.07 2.56
CA LEU A 526 0.29 19.83 3.95
C LEU A 526 1.32 20.36 4.95
N GLN A 527 2.61 20.13 4.70
CA GLN A 527 3.67 20.69 5.53
C GLN A 527 3.66 22.22 5.49
N ALA A 528 3.60 22.79 4.28
CA ALA A 528 3.59 24.24 4.08
C ALA A 528 2.38 24.93 4.75
N GLU A 529 1.19 24.32 4.65
CA GLU A 529 0.00 24.79 5.39
C GLU A 529 0.26 24.79 6.90
N SER A 530 0.88 23.74 7.43
CA SER A 530 1.16 23.66 8.87
C SER A 530 2.21 24.67 9.34
N PHE A 531 3.24 24.94 8.53
CA PHE A 531 4.20 26.03 8.78
C PHE A 531 3.52 27.38 8.78
N TRP A 532 2.68 27.66 7.78
CA TRP A 532 1.92 28.90 7.70
C TRP A 532 1.07 29.11 8.96
N LYS A 533 0.35 28.06 9.39
CA LYS A 533 -0.45 28.08 10.62
C LYS A 533 0.40 28.42 11.85
N VAL A 534 1.52 27.73 12.04
CA VAL A 534 2.46 27.99 13.14
C VAL A 534 2.95 29.43 13.11
N TYR A 535 3.46 29.91 11.98
CA TYR A 535 4.00 31.26 11.89
C TYR A 535 2.93 32.33 12.11
N SER A 536 1.70 32.09 11.63
CA SER A 536 0.57 33.00 11.85
C SER A 536 0.19 33.07 13.33
N GLU A 537 -0.03 31.91 13.96
CA GLU A 537 -0.52 31.84 15.33
C GLU A 537 0.53 32.32 16.35
N LEU A 538 1.81 32.04 16.12
CA LEU A 538 2.92 32.50 16.96
C LEU A 538 3.38 33.94 16.69
N GLY A 539 2.78 34.62 15.70
CA GLY A 539 3.15 36.01 15.34
C GLY A 539 4.53 36.13 14.71
N LEU A 540 4.94 35.11 13.96
CA LEU A 540 6.25 35.00 13.31
C LEU A 540 6.19 35.27 11.79
N LEU A 541 5.00 35.39 11.20
CA LEU A 541 4.86 35.65 9.76
C LEU A 541 5.71 36.84 9.33
N ASP A 542 5.69 37.95 10.08
CA ASP A 542 6.47 39.14 9.72
C ASP A 542 7.99 38.97 9.83
N LYS A 543 8.45 37.93 10.54
CA LYS A 543 9.87 37.62 10.74
C LYS A 543 10.43 36.69 9.67
N ILE A 544 9.59 35.94 8.94
CA ILE A 544 10.05 35.11 7.81
C ILE A 544 10.17 35.94 6.52
N SER A 545 11.08 35.51 5.64
CA SER A 545 11.38 36.24 4.40
C SER A 545 10.17 36.25 3.44
N ARG A 546 10.09 37.27 2.56
CA ARG A 546 9.04 37.33 1.53
C ARG A 546 9.10 36.12 0.58
N ALA A 547 10.30 35.63 0.27
CA ALA A 547 10.50 34.46 -0.57
C ALA A 547 9.93 33.20 0.09
N GLU A 548 10.20 33.01 1.38
CA GLU A 548 9.67 31.90 2.17
C GLU A 548 8.14 31.94 2.26
N ARG A 549 7.55 33.11 2.56
CA ARG A 549 6.08 33.28 2.53
C ARG A 549 5.47 32.86 1.20
N SER A 550 6.04 33.35 0.10
CA SER A 550 5.57 33.02 -1.25
C SER A 550 5.69 31.53 -1.56
N GLN A 551 6.74 30.85 -1.08
CA GLN A 551 6.91 29.40 -1.25
C GLN A 551 5.85 28.62 -0.48
N LEU A 552 5.56 29.01 0.77
CA LEU A 552 4.53 28.38 1.58
C LEU A 552 3.13 28.55 0.97
N GLU A 553 2.80 29.76 0.50
CA GLU A 553 1.53 30.05 -0.18
C GLU A 553 1.38 29.22 -1.46
N GLN A 554 2.42 29.19 -2.31
CA GLN A 554 2.40 28.41 -3.55
C GLN A 554 2.24 26.91 -3.28
N ALA A 555 3.00 26.36 -2.32
CA ALA A 555 2.89 24.96 -1.95
C ALA A 555 1.51 24.62 -1.37
N SER A 556 0.96 25.48 -0.51
CA SER A 556 -0.38 25.30 0.07
C SER A 556 -1.48 25.40 -0.99
N ALA A 557 -1.38 26.35 -1.91
CA ALA A 557 -2.34 26.50 -3.01
C ALA A 557 -2.28 25.30 -3.98
N ALA A 558 -1.07 24.81 -4.31
CA ALA A 558 -0.86 23.74 -5.28
C ALA A 558 -1.50 22.40 -4.88
N TYR A 559 -1.62 22.08 -3.58
CA TYR A 559 -2.34 20.87 -3.19
C TYR A 559 -3.83 21.11 -2.93
N LYS A 560 -4.26 22.36 -2.70
CA LYS A 560 -5.69 22.71 -2.55
C LYS A 560 -6.42 22.84 -3.88
N SER A 561 -5.70 23.06 -4.99
CA SER A 561 -6.30 23.03 -6.32
C SER A 561 -6.96 21.68 -6.58
N LYS A 562 -8.17 21.74 -7.13
CA LYS A 562 -8.97 20.58 -7.54
C LYS A 562 -8.39 19.93 -8.77
#